data_AF-A0A154PND3-F1
#
_entry.id   AF-A0A154PND3-F1
#
_cell.length_a   1.000
_cell.length_b   1.000
_cell.length_c   1.000
_cell.angle_alpha   90.00
_cell.angle_beta   90.00
_cell.angle_gamma   90.00
#
_symmetry.space_group_name_H-M   'P 1'
#
loop_
_entity.id
_entity.type
_entity.pdbx_description
1 polymer ?
#
loop_
_entity_poly.entity_id
_entity_poly.type
_entity_poly.pdbx_seq_one_letter_code
_entity_poly.pdbx_strand_id
1 'polypeptide(L)' 'YKILNHPLYSPDIAPSDYHLFLAVYIHLRNRQFQDRHDVERESEHFFDATEANFYKKGIEKLLHR' A
#
# COMPACT_ATOMS: atom_id res chain seq x y z
N TYR A 1 -6.85 -21.32 6.85
CA TYR A 1 -6.16 -20.02 6.94
C TYR A 1 -5.28 -20.03 8.17
N LYS A 2 -4.11 -19.38 8.14
CA LYS A 2 -3.23 -19.22 9.31
C LYS A 2 -3.19 -17.74 9.67
N ILE A 3 -3.46 -17.41 10.93
CA ILE A 3 -3.30 -16.06 11.46
C ILE A 3 -1.84 -15.91 11.88
N LEU A 4 -1.19 -14.84 11.44
CA LEU A 4 0.16 -14.48 11.88
C LEU A 4 0.06 -13.58 13.10
N ASN A 5 0.92 -13.81 14.09
CA ASN A 5 0.98 -12.93 15.26
C ASN A 5 1.45 -11.53 14.80
N HIS A 6 0.67 -10.51 15.12
CA HIS A 6 0.98 -9.12 14.85
C HIS A 6 0.96 -8.35 16.17
N PRO A 7 2.08 -7.80 16.66
CA PRO A 7 2.10 -6.96 17.84
C PRO A 7 1.20 -5.73 17.69
N LEU A 8 0.73 -5.23 18.83
CA LEU A 8 -0.09 -4.02 18.91
C LEU A 8 0.73 -2.80 18.49
N TYR A 9 0.09 -1.91 17.72
CA TYR A 9 0.66 -0.61 17.30
C TYR A 9 1.95 -0.73 16.49
N SER A 10 2.08 -1.75 15.64
CA SER A 10 3.28 -1.97 14.82
C SER A 10 3.01 -1.79 13.32
N PRO A 11 2.71 -0.56 12.86
CA PRO A 11 2.54 -0.28 11.43
C PRO A 11 3.84 -0.48 10.65
N ASP A 12 4.99 -0.41 11.33
CA ASP A 12 6.31 -0.68 10.78
C ASP A 12 6.49 -2.14 10.34
N ILE A 13 5.74 -3.10 10.87
CA ILE A 13 5.79 -4.50 10.43
C ILE A 13 4.58 -4.88 9.56
N ALA A 14 3.67 -3.94 9.26
CA ALA A 14 2.53 -4.16 8.38
C ALA A 14 2.89 -3.73 6.95
N PRO A 15 3.09 -4.64 5.99
CA PRO A 15 3.48 -4.28 4.62
C PRO A 15 2.45 -3.37 3.93
N SER A 16 1.19 -3.48 4.32
CA SER A 16 0.13 -2.57 3.90
C SER A 16 0.44 -1.13 4.30
N ASP A 17 0.85 -0.88 5.54
CA ASP A 17 1.07 0.47 6.06
C ASP A 17 2.41 1.04 5.57
N TYR A 18 3.52 0.34 5.79
CA TYR A 18 4.84 0.90 5.51
C TYR A 18 5.24 0.93 4.03
N HIS A 19 4.55 0.18 3.16
CA HIS A 19 4.94 0.06 1.75
C HIS A 19 3.78 0.38 0.81
N LEU A 20 2.64 -0.30 0.93
CA LEU A 20 1.52 -0.10 0.00
C LEU A 20 0.85 1.26 0.18
N PHE A 21 0.30 1.55 1.36
CA PHE A 21 -0.40 2.79 1.65
C PHE A 21 0.53 4.00 1.62
N LEU A 22 1.81 3.83 1.95
CA LEU A 22 2.80 4.87 1.72
C LEU A 22 2.91 5.22 0.23
N ALA A 23 2.97 4.23 -0.66
CA ALA A 23 3.04 4.47 -2.11
C ALA A 23 1.73 5.05 -2.66
N VAL A 24 0.58 4.55 -2.21
CA VAL A 24 -0.74 5.10 -2.55
C VAL A 24 -0.85 6.55 -2.11
N TYR A 25 -0.44 6.86 -0.87
CA TYR A 25 -0.40 8.24 -0.37
C TYR A 25 0.49 9.11 -1.26
N ILE A 26 1.69 8.64 -1.63
CA ILE A 26 2.59 9.38 -2.52
C ILE A 26 1.99 9.57 -3.92
N HIS A 27 1.20 8.61 -4.42
CA HIS A 27 0.54 8.70 -5.72
C HIS A 27 -0.63 9.69 -5.71
N LEU A 28 -1.42 9.69 -4.64
CA LEU A 28 -2.62 10.50 -4.49
C LEU A 28 -2.33 11.90 -3.91
N ARG A 29 -1.18 12.11 -3.25
CA ARG A 29 -0.85 13.41 -2.65
C ARG A 29 -0.92 14.52 -3.69
N ASN A 30 -1.41 15.68 -3.28
CA ASN A 30 -1.54 16.89 -4.10
C ASN A 30 -2.47 16.76 -5.32
N ARG A 31 -3.25 15.68 -5.44
CA ARG A 31 -4.34 15.58 -6.41
C ARG A 31 -5.63 16.10 -5.80
N GLN A 32 -6.42 16.81 -6.60
CA GLN A 32 -7.78 17.20 -6.23
C GLN A 32 -8.76 16.26 -6.94
N PHE A 33 -9.72 15.75 -6.18
CA PHE A 33 -10.76 14.85 -6.65
C PHE A 33 -12.10 15.56 -6.54
N GLN A 34 -12.94 15.47 -7.56
CA GLN A 34 -14.25 16.14 -7.54
C GLN A 34 -15.29 15.26 -6.83
N ASP A 35 -15.16 13.95 -6.98
CA ASP A 35 -16.03 12.98 -6.37
C ASP A 35 -15.29 11.68 -5.99
N ARG A 36 -16.04 10.71 -5.48
CA ARG A 36 -15.54 9.40 -5.11
C ARG A 36 -15.09 8.57 -6.32
N HIS A 37 -15.73 8.71 -7.47
CA HIS A 37 -15.38 7.95 -8.67
C HIS A 37 -14.00 8.34 -9.21
N ASP A 38 -13.61 9.61 -9.05
CA ASP A 38 -12.24 10.04 -9.38
C ASP A 38 -11.20 9.35 -8.49
N VAL A 39 -11.49 9.18 -7.20
CA VAL A 39 -10.58 8.48 -6.26
C VAL A 39 -10.51 6.99 -6.59
N GLU A 40 -11.65 6.36 -6.88
CA GLU A 40 -11.72 4.95 -7.28
C GLU A 40 -10.90 4.70 -8.56
N ARG A 41 -11.11 5.52 -9.59
CA ARG A 41 -10.39 5.42 -10.87
C ARG A 41 -8.88 5.61 -10.73
N GLU A 42 -8.42 6.62 -9.98
CA GLU A 42 -6.97 6.79 -9.77
C GLU A 42 -6.39 5.67 -8.90
N SER A 43 -7.17 5.11 -7.97
CA SER A 43 -6.74 3.95 -7.19
C SER A 43 -6.57 2.72 -8.09
N GLU A 44 -7.56 2.42 -8.93
CA GLU A 44 -7.48 1.34 -9.93
C GLU A 44 -6.25 1.52 -10.84
N HIS A 45 -6.08 2.72 -11.39
CA HIS A 45 -4.92 3.03 -12.23
C HIS A 45 -3.58 2.82 -11.49
N PHE A 46 -3.49 3.18 -10.21
CA PHE A 46 -2.30 2.88 -9.41
C PHE A 46 -2.03 1.37 -9.32
N PHE A 47 -3.04 0.57 -8.99
CA PHE A 47 -2.87 -0.89 -8.86
C PHE A 47 -2.54 -1.57 -10.19
N ASP A 48 -3.17 -1.13 -11.29
CA ASP A 48 -2.91 -1.64 -12.64
C ASP A 48 -1.51 -1.29 -13.14
N ALA A 49 -1.02 -0.09 -12.81
CA ALA A 49 0.34 0.35 -13.15
C ALA A 49 1.43 -0.23 -12.23
N THR A 50 1.05 -0.82 -11.10
CA THR A 50 2.01 -1.33 -10.11
C THR A 50 2.48 -2.73 -10.47
N GLU A 51 3.79 -2.87 -10.72
CA GLU A 51 4.39 -4.15 -11.08
C GLU A 51 4.39 -5.17 -9.93
N ALA A 52 4.32 -6.47 -10.26
CA ALA A 52 4.41 -7.57 -9.29
C ALA A 52 5.64 -7.47 -8.35
N ASN A 53 6.77 -6.98 -8.87
CA ASN A 53 8.01 -6.81 -8.12
C ASN A 53 7.89 -5.77 -7.00
N PHE A 54 7.02 -4.76 -7.14
CA PHE A 54 6.76 -3.79 -6.08
C PHE A 54 6.18 -4.48 -4.85
N TYR A 55 5.16 -5.33 -5.03
CA TYR A 55 4.53 -6.06 -3.92
C TYR A 55 5.52 -7.05 -3.28
N LYS A 56 6.28 -7.78 -4.10
CA LYS A 56 7.31 -8.69 -3.62
C LYS A 56 8.32 -7.99 -2.72
N LYS A 57 8.87 -6.85 -3.16
CA LYS A 57 9.80 -6.04 -2.36
C LYS A 57 9.17 -5.54 -1.06
N GLY A 58 7.88 -5.20 -1.07
CA GLY A 58 7.14 -4.81 0.12
C GLY A 58 7.13 -5.93 1.18
N ILE A 59 6.85 -7.16 0.75
CA ILE A 59 6.83 -8.33 1.63
C ILE A 59 8.24 -8.72 2.07
N GLU A 60 9.23 -8.74 1.17
CA GLU A 60 10.62 -9.11 1.51
C GLU A 60 11.26 -8.17 2.53
N LYS A 61 10.89 -6.88 2.54
CA LYS A 61 11.32 -5.93 3.56
C LYS A 61 10.94 -6.36 4.98
N LEU A 62 9.89 -7.17 5.17
CA LEU A 62 9.49 -7.67 6.48
C LEU A 62 10.57 -8.55 7.13
N LEU A 63 11.44 -9.19 6.34
CA LEU A 63 12.54 -10.00 6.87
C LEU A 63 13.62 -9.18 7.57
N HIS A 64 13.66 -7.87 7.30
CA HIS A 64 14.64 -6.93 7.83
C HIS A 64 14.04 -5.94 8.83
N ARG A 65 12.81 -6.17 9.26
CA ARG A 65 12.09 -5.36 10.26
C ARG A 65 11.80 -6.21 11.48
#